data_AF-A0A4Y9SPY5-F1
#
_entry.id   AF-A0A4Y9SPY5-F1
#
_cell.length_a   1.000
_cell.length_b   1.000
_cell.length_c   1.000
_cell.angle_alpha   90.00
_cell.angle_beta   90.00
_cell.angle_gamma   90.00
#
_symmetry.space_group_name_H-M   'P 1'
#
loop_
_entity.id
_entity.type
_entity.pdbx_description
1 polymer ?
#
loop_
_entity_poly.entity_id
_entity_poly.type
_entity_poly.pdbx_seq_one_letter_code
_entity_poly.pdbx_strand_id
1 'polypeptide(L)'
;MKAHYLLAGALLAAAVCAPAWAAPGKATDPILTNHGRKSPCGELHNAFGPWDYREGNIDNRVNIVLSVHFPAEVENNERGARGSLGADMDYTLRALPNYIPALLAMARQAKKERTLQPAGAHYPVECYFERAMRFQPKDAAVRTAYANWLREQGRDNDARAMYLAAVELTPGNAAANYNVGLLYYRAKDYEKANLYAHRAYALGFPLPALKNLLVKEGKWADVTDEQLDLPDNAKKAAAEAAEATSDAAAPGTSAKGDTPAASGPAPALA
;
A
#
# COMPACT_ATOMS: atom_id res chain seq x y z
N MET A 1 21.17 -50.61 -69.83
CA MET A 1 22.05 -49.60 -69.17
C MET A 1 21.17 -48.67 -68.34
N LYS A 2 21.43 -48.68 -67.03
CA LYS A 2 21.12 -47.71 -65.95
C LYS A 2 19.67 -47.16 -65.82
N ALA A 3 18.92 -47.80 -64.93
CA ALA A 3 17.88 -47.17 -64.13
C ALA A 3 18.53 -46.41 -62.97
N HIS A 4 18.18 -45.13 -62.77
CA HIS A 4 18.58 -44.36 -61.60
C HIS A 4 17.34 -44.05 -60.75
N TYR A 5 17.30 -44.68 -59.59
CA TYR A 5 16.43 -44.36 -58.47
C TYR A 5 16.90 -43.08 -57.80
N LEU A 6 16.00 -42.15 -57.50
CA LEU A 6 16.23 -41.09 -56.52
C LEU A 6 15.11 -41.16 -55.47
N LEU A 7 15.46 -41.72 -54.31
CA LEU A 7 14.71 -41.63 -53.07
C LEU A 7 14.90 -40.23 -52.49
N ALA A 8 13.83 -39.42 -52.45
CA ALA A 8 13.78 -38.21 -51.65
C ALA A 8 13.11 -38.57 -50.30
N GLY A 9 13.93 -38.71 -49.25
CA GLY A 9 13.46 -38.89 -47.88
C GLY A 9 12.88 -37.58 -47.34
N ALA A 10 11.59 -37.56 -47.06
CA ALA A 10 10.93 -36.48 -46.34
C ALA A 10 11.24 -36.62 -44.84
N LEU A 11 12.08 -35.74 -44.31
CA LEU A 11 12.27 -35.52 -42.89
C LEU A 11 11.00 -34.91 -42.30
N LEU A 12 10.24 -35.70 -41.54
CA LEU A 12 9.18 -35.22 -40.65
C LEU A 12 9.83 -34.40 -39.52
N ALA A 13 9.75 -33.08 -39.61
CA ALA A 13 10.06 -32.19 -38.51
C ALA A 13 8.94 -32.33 -37.46
N ALA A 14 9.22 -33.00 -36.35
CA ALA A 14 8.33 -33.02 -35.20
C ALA A 14 8.27 -31.61 -34.60
N ALA A 15 7.15 -30.92 -34.83
CA ALA A 15 6.84 -29.67 -34.17
C ALA A 15 6.59 -29.95 -32.68
N VAL A 16 7.59 -29.69 -31.84
CA VAL A 16 7.44 -29.71 -30.39
C VAL A 16 6.60 -28.50 -30.01
N CYS A 17 5.31 -28.70 -29.79
CA CYS A 17 4.46 -27.73 -29.09
C CYS A 17 5.00 -27.52 -27.68
N ALA A 18 5.58 -26.36 -27.40
CA ALA A 18 5.82 -25.94 -26.03
C ALA A 18 4.47 -25.69 -25.32
N PRO A 19 4.27 -26.16 -24.08
CA PRO A 19 3.01 -26.00 -23.37
C PRO A 19 2.76 -24.53 -23.01
N ALA A 20 1.51 -24.07 -23.17
CA ALA A 20 1.03 -22.70 -23.00
C ALA A 20 1.01 -22.16 -21.55
N TRP A 21 1.81 -22.73 -20.65
CA TRP A 21 2.01 -22.25 -19.27
C TRP A 21 3.41 -21.64 -19.14
N ALA A 22 3.73 -20.68 -20.00
CA ALA A 22 4.81 -19.77 -19.66
C ALA A 22 4.38 -19.04 -18.38
N ALA A 23 5.09 -19.30 -17.26
CA ALA A 23 4.89 -18.57 -16.02
C ALA A 23 4.87 -17.06 -16.34
N PRO A 24 3.91 -16.28 -15.80
CA PRO A 24 3.90 -14.85 -16.03
C PRO A 24 5.28 -14.32 -15.63
N GLY A 25 5.99 -13.74 -16.60
CA GLY A 25 7.28 -13.12 -16.34
C GLY A 25 7.10 -12.17 -15.17
N LYS A 26 7.95 -12.29 -14.13
CA LYS A 26 7.90 -11.43 -12.94
C LYS A 26 7.73 -10.00 -13.41
N ALA A 27 6.62 -9.36 -13.04
CA ALA A 27 6.34 -7.98 -13.42
C ALA A 27 7.53 -7.13 -12.95
N THR A 28 8.38 -6.72 -13.90
CA THR A 28 9.53 -5.90 -13.58
C THR A 28 8.99 -4.54 -13.17
N ASP A 29 9.29 -4.12 -11.94
CA ASP A 29 8.78 -2.86 -11.40
C ASP A 29 9.27 -1.70 -12.28
N PRO A 30 8.38 -0.98 -12.99
CA PRO A 30 8.78 0.08 -13.91
C PRO A 30 9.55 1.21 -13.21
N ILE A 31 9.42 1.34 -11.89
CA ILE A 31 10.15 2.34 -11.09
C ILE A 31 11.59 1.89 -10.80
N LEU A 32 11.86 0.58 -10.80
CA LEU A 32 13.17 0.01 -10.43
C LEU A 32 14.03 -0.41 -11.62
N THR A 33 13.48 -0.39 -12.84
CA THR A 33 14.14 -0.94 -14.05
C THR A 33 15.07 0.03 -14.77
N ASN A 34 15.26 1.26 -14.28
CA ASN A 34 16.11 2.26 -14.93
C ASN A 34 17.57 2.17 -14.47
N HIS A 35 18.25 1.05 -14.75
CA HIS A 35 19.67 0.88 -14.45
C HIS A 35 20.52 1.74 -15.41
N GLY A 36 20.85 2.97 -15.01
CA GLY A 36 21.87 3.80 -15.68
C GLY A 36 21.49 5.24 -16.00
N ARG A 37 20.23 5.67 -15.81
CA ARG A 37 19.83 7.09 -15.91
C ARG A 37 19.62 7.68 -14.52
N LYS A 38 20.16 8.89 -14.29
CA LYS A 38 19.85 9.68 -13.09
C LYS A 38 18.34 9.83 -12.98
N SER A 39 17.76 9.44 -11.85
CA SER A 39 16.31 9.58 -11.64
C SER A 39 15.93 11.07 -11.65
N PRO A 40 14.82 11.46 -12.30
CA PRO A 40 14.32 12.83 -12.24
C PRO A 40 13.95 13.26 -10.81
N CYS A 41 13.80 12.31 -9.88
CA CYS A 41 13.52 12.52 -8.46
C CYS A 41 14.80 12.61 -7.60
N GLY A 42 15.95 12.80 -8.24
CA GLY A 42 17.24 13.03 -7.61
C GLY A 42 17.84 11.79 -6.95
N GLU A 43 19.00 12.02 -6.32
CA GLU A 43 19.75 10.98 -5.60
C GLU A 43 19.17 10.75 -4.20
N LEU A 44 19.24 9.50 -3.73
CA LEU A 44 18.77 9.16 -2.37
C LEU A 44 19.73 9.67 -1.29
N HIS A 45 21.04 9.51 -1.54
CA HIS A 45 22.09 9.91 -0.60
C HIS A 45 22.12 11.42 -0.41
N ASN A 46 22.26 11.82 0.85
CA ASN A 46 22.47 13.21 1.25
C ASN A 46 23.39 13.25 2.48
N ALA A 47 23.63 14.44 3.03
CA ALA A 47 24.59 14.63 4.12
C ALA A 47 24.18 13.94 5.44
N PHE A 48 22.88 13.69 5.67
CA PHE A 48 22.39 13.16 6.94
C PHE A 48 21.76 11.76 6.83
N GLY A 49 21.21 11.36 5.68
CA GLY A 49 20.56 10.07 5.47
C GLY A 49 20.80 9.50 4.06
N PRO A 50 20.04 8.49 3.63
CA PRO A 50 18.75 8.05 4.18
C PRO A 50 18.84 6.99 5.31
N TRP A 51 17.85 6.96 6.22
CA TRP A 51 17.67 5.94 7.25
C TRP A 51 16.34 5.20 7.09
N ASP A 52 16.32 3.91 7.43
CA ASP A 52 15.11 3.07 7.39
C ASP A 52 14.38 3.09 8.74
N TYR A 53 13.25 3.79 8.83
CA TYR A 53 12.50 3.93 10.09
C TYR A 53 12.01 2.59 10.71
N ARG A 54 12.08 1.47 9.97
CA ARG A 54 11.63 0.14 10.41
C ARG A 54 12.71 -0.65 11.14
N GLU A 55 13.97 -0.34 10.92
CA GLU A 55 15.07 -1.02 11.59
C GLU A 55 15.17 -0.43 13.02
N GLY A 56 14.50 -1.09 13.97
CA GLY A 56 14.57 -0.71 15.37
C GLY A 56 16.03 -0.71 15.85
N ASN A 57 16.45 0.38 16.50
CA ASN A 57 17.83 0.71 16.91
C ASN A 57 18.65 1.58 15.94
N ILE A 58 18.05 2.65 15.42
CA ILE A 58 18.78 3.71 14.71
C ILE A 58 19.13 4.83 15.69
N ASP A 59 20.33 4.73 16.28
CA ASP A 59 21.14 5.76 16.95
C ASP A 59 20.58 7.20 16.82
N ASN A 60 19.67 7.65 17.69
CA ASN A 60 19.20 9.04 17.84
C ASN A 60 18.76 9.82 16.56
N ARG A 61 19.07 9.40 15.34
CA ARG A 61 19.07 10.18 14.10
C ARG A 61 17.68 10.25 13.52
N VAL A 62 16.96 9.12 13.52
CA VAL A 62 15.52 9.10 13.21
C VAL A 62 14.79 10.02 14.19
N ASN A 63 15.06 9.87 15.49
CA ASN A 63 14.43 10.70 16.52
C ASN A 63 14.78 12.19 16.39
N ILE A 64 16.03 12.54 16.04
CA ILE A 64 16.45 13.92 15.77
C ILE A 64 15.65 14.47 14.59
N VAL A 65 15.55 13.73 13.49
CA VAL A 65 14.79 14.19 12.31
C VAL A 65 13.32 14.41 12.67
N LEU A 66 12.69 13.42 13.30
CA LEU A 66 11.27 13.49 13.64
C LEU A 66 10.97 14.57 14.67
N SER A 67 11.80 14.74 15.70
CA SER A 67 11.60 15.78 16.72
C SER A 67 11.80 17.20 16.18
N VAL A 68 12.71 17.40 15.22
CA VAL A 68 13.02 18.74 14.69
C VAL A 68 12.13 19.12 13.51
N HIS A 69 11.83 18.16 12.62
CA HIS A 69 11.18 18.42 11.33
C HIS A 69 9.84 17.72 11.15
N PHE A 70 9.44 16.81 12.04
CA PHE A 70 8.15 16.15 11.94
C PHE A 70 7.44 16.01 13.30
N PRO A 71 7.33 17.08 14.10
CA PRO A 71 6.51 17.05 15.30
C PRO A 71 5.01 17.01 14.94
N ALA A 72 4.16 16.85 15.95
CA ALA A 72 2.72 16.65 15.78
C ALA A 72 2.04 17.74 14.92
N GLU A 73 2.45 19.01 15.03
CA GLU A 73 1.88 20.07 14.19
C GLU A 73 2.19 19.91 12.69
N VAL A 74 3.33 19.29 12.34
CA VAL A 74 3.69 19.00 10.95
C VAL A 74 2.93 17.77 10.49
N GLU A 75 2.88 16.73 11.31
CA GLU A 75 2.11 15.51 11.02
C GLU A 75 0.63 15.81 10.75
N ASN A 76 0.04 16.69 11.56
CA ASN A 76 -1.36 17.10 11.45
C ASN A 76 -1.62 18.15 10.37
N ASN A 77 -0.60 18.57 9.60
CA ASN A 77 -0.71 19.62 8.58
C ASN A 77 -1.22 20.98 9.12
N GLU A 78 -0.86 21.32 10.38
CA GLU A 78 -1.27 22.55 11.07
C GLU A 78 -0.32 23.73 10.75
N ARG A 79 0.98 23.55 10.99
CA ARG A 79 2.06 24.52 10.68
C ARG A 79 3.42 23.83 10.58
N GLY A 80 4.39 24.49 9.93
CA GLY A 80 5.78 24.02 9.94
C GLY A 80 6.46 24.26 11.30
N ALA A 81 7.47 23.43 11.59
CA ALA A 81 8.29 23.48 12.80
C ALA A 81 9.55 24.36 12.62
N ARG A 82 10.20 24.29 11.45
CA ARG A 82 11.42 25.06 11.12
C ARG A 82 11.24 25.94 9.89
N GLY A 83 10.22 25.66 9.07
CA GLY A 83 9.93 26.42 7.86
C GLY A 83 8.46 26.27 7.45
N SER A 84 8.21 26.14 6.15
CA SER A 84 6.90 25.72 5.66
C SER A 84 6.67 24.23 5.94
N LEU A 85 5.40 23.81 5.94
CA LEU A 85 5.03 22.39 6.02
C LEU A 85 5.77 21.55 4.97
N GLY A 86 5.82 22.03 3.72
CA GLY A 86 6.53 21.36 2.64
C GLY A 86 8.04 21.24 2.89
N ALA A 87 8.69 22.26 3.48
CA ALA A 87 10.12 22.22 3.78
C ALA A 87 10.48 21.21 4.89
N ASP A 88 9.66 21.16 5.94
CA ASP A 88 9.85 20.23 7.06
C ASP A 88 9.59 18.77 6.66
N MET A 89 8.53 18.54 5.89
CA MET A 89 8.25 17.22 5.30
C MET A 89 9.32 16.81 4.29
N ASP A 90 9.80 17.74 3.48
CA ASP A 90 10.89 17.49 2.53
C ASP A 90 12.19 17.07 3.23
N TYR A 91 12.59 17.78 4.28
CA TYR A 91 13.76 17.39 5.06
C TYR A 91 13.58 15.98 5.63
N THR A 92 12.41 15.73 6.23
CA THR A 92 12.06 14.43 6.80
C THR A 92 12.16 13.33 5.74
N LEU A 93 11.60 13.52 4.55
CA LEU A 93 11.55 12.50 3.49
C LEU A 93 12.85 12.36 2.70
N ARG A 94 13.76 13.34 2.74
CA ARG A 94 15.13 13.13 2.26
C ARG A 94 15.95 12.32 3.26
N ALA A 95 15.76 12.54 4.56
CA ALA A 95 16.45 11.79 5.60
C ALA A 95 15.85 10.40 5.86
N LEU A 96 14.54 10.24 5.71
CA LEU A 96 13.74 9.04 5.99
C LEU A 96 12.79 8.75 4.82
N PRO A 97 13.28 8.28 3.66
CA PRO A 97 12.45 8.18 2.45
C PRO A 97 11.21 7.31 2.60
N ASN A 98 11.28 6.22 3.37
CA ASN A 98 10.15 5.31 3.57
C ASN A 98 9.25 5.71 4.75
N TYR A 99 9.42 6.87 5.38
CA TYR A 99 8.59 7.26 6.54
C TYR A 99 7.15 7.62 6.13
N ILE A 100 6.24 6.67 6.32
CA ILE A 100 4.84 6.73 5.86
C ILE A 100 4.08 7.96 6.36
N PRO A 101 4.15 8.36 7.65
CA PRO A 101 3.42 9.53 8.13
C PRO A 101 3.77 10.81 7.37
N ALA A 102 5.06 11.03 7.07
CA ALA A 102 5.49 12.20 6.30
C ALA A 102 5.08 12.12 4.82
N LEU A 103 5.11 10.93 4.20
CA LEU A 103 4.61 10.74 2.83
C LEU A 103 3.12 11.11 2.73
N LEU A 104 2.32 10.65 3.70
CA LEU A 104 0.89 10.95 3.75
C LEU A 104 0.63 12.42 4.09
N ALA A 105 1.40 13.03 4.99
CA ALA A 105 1.27 14.45 5.31
C ALA A 105 1.64 15.35 4.12
N MET A 106 2.69 15.01 3.36
CA MET A 106 3.06 15.69 2.12
C MET A 106 1.95 15.59 1.07
N ALA A 107 1.39 14.39 0.89
CA ALA A 107 0.25 14.16 0.00
C ALA A 107 -1.00 14.97 0.40
N ARG A 108 -1.33 15.00 1.70
CA ARG A 108 -2.43 15.83 2.24
C ARG A 108 -2.17 17.33 2.00
N GLN A 109 -0.93 17.78 2.20
CA GLN A 109 -0.56 19.19 1.99
C GLN A 109 -0.74 19.61 0.53
N ALA A 110 -0.22 18.80 -0.38
CA ALA A 110 -0.36 19.00 -1.82
C ALA A 110 -1.83 19.10 -2.26
N LYS A 111 -2.69 18.24 -1.71
CA LYS A 111 -4.14 18.30 -1.94
C LYS A 111 -4.76 19.60 -1.42
N LYS A 112 -4.41 20.01 -0.19
CA LYS A 112 -4.90 21.26 0.43
C LYS A 112 -4.51 22.48 -0.41
N GLU A 113 -3.28 22.51 -0.91
CA GLU A 113 -2.73 23.59 -1.73
C GLU A 113 -3.10 23.48 -3.23
N ARG A 114 -3.68 22.35 -3.66
CA ARG A 114 -3.95 22.02 -5.07
C ARG A 114 -2.72 22.13 -5.97
N THR A 115 -1.59 21.65 -5.45
CA THR A 115 -0.28 21.64 -6.14
C THR A 115 0.29 20.23 -6.14
N LEU A 116 1.17 19.93 -7.09
CA LEU A 116 1.96 18.71 -7.06
C LEU A 116 3.24 18.85 -6.23
N GLN A 117 3.62 20.08 -5.87
CA GLN A 117 4.83 20.37 -5.10
C GLN A 117 4.49 21.45 -4.06
N PRO A 118 4.27 21.06 -2.79
CA PRO A 118 4.00 22.00 -1.71
C PRO A 118 5.12 23.03 -1.53
N ALA A 119 4.76 24.21 -1.02
CA ALA A 119 5.73 25.28 -0.81
C ALA A 119 6.91 24.83 0.07
N GLY A 120 8.15 25.01 -0.40
CA GLY A 120 9.37 24.61 0.28
C GLY A 120 9.80 23.16 0.06
N ALA A 121 8.98 22.33 -0.60
CA ALA A 121 9.39 20.99 -1.03
C ALA A 121 10.37 21.07 -2.21
N HIS A 122 11.43 20.24 -2.21
CA HIS A 122 12.37 20.17 -3.33
C HIS A 122 11.80 19.44 -4.54
N TYR A 123 10.89 18.48 -4.32
CA TYR A 123 10.37 17.60 -5.36
C TYR A 123 8.84 17.62 -5.38
N PRO A 124 8.21 17.25 -6.51
CA PRO A 124 6.80 16.89 -6.53
C PRO A 124 6.50 15.69 -5.62
N VAL A 125 5.25 15.57 -5.13
CA VAL A 125 4.81 14.49 -4.23
C VAL A 125 5.18 13.11 -4.76
N GLU A 126 4.96 12.88 -6.05
CA GLU A 126 5.25 11.61 -6.71
C GLU A 126 6.72 11.18 -6.57
N CYS A 127 7.64 12.15 -6.55
CA CYS A 127 9.05 11.87 -6.36
C CYS A 127 9.39 11.40 -4.96
N TYR A 128 8.66 11.82 -3.92
CA TYR A 128 8.91 11.27 -2.58
C TYR A 128 8.50 9.79 -2.51
N PHE A 129 7.41 9.40 -3.16
CA PHE A 129 7.03 7.98 -3.27
C PHE A 129 8.00 7.16 -4.12
N GLU A 130 8.46 7.69 -5.25
CA GLU A 130 9.50 7.05 -6.07
C GLU A 130 10.77 6.80 -5.27
N ARG A 131 11.23 7.81 -4.53
CA ARG A 131 12.42 7.73 -3.69
C ARG A 131 12.24 6.70 -2.58
N ALA A 132 11.07 6.67 -1.94
CA ALA A 132 10.72 5.68 -0.92
C ALA A 132 10.81 4.24 -1.47
N MET A 133 10.27 4.00 -2.68
CA MET A 133 10.30 2.68 -3.33
C MET A 133 11.69 2.30 -3.82
N ARG A 134 12.52 3.25 -4.27
CA ARG A 134 13.93 2.97 -4.58
C ARG A 134 14.73 2.64 -3.33
N PHE A 135 14.47 3.33 -2.23
CA PHE A 135 15.14 3.12 -0.96
C PHE A 135 14.77 1.77 -0.34
N GLN A 136 13.47 1.44 -0.31
CA GLN A 136 12.96 0.17 0.20
C GLN A 136 11.96 -0.48 -0.78
N PRO A 137 12.45 -1.22 -1.79
CA PRO A 137 11.62 -1.83 -2.84
C PRO A 137 10.53 -2.80 -2.37
N LYS A 138 10.75 -3.42 -1.20
CA LYS A 138 9.86 -4.41 -0.59
C LYS A 138 8.97 -3.84 0.50
N ASP A 139 8.87 -2.51 0.61
CA ASP A 139 7.98 -1.86 1.56
C ASP A 139 6.54 -1.79 1.01
N ALA A 140 5.69 -2.74 1.43
CA ALA A 140 4.29 -2.78 1.03
C ALA A 140 3.50 -1.55 1.54
N ALA A 141 3.90 -0.95 2.66
CA ALA A 141 3.23 0.21 3.22
C ALA A 141 3.47 1.46 2.36
N VAL A 142 4.68 1.65 1.84
CA VAL A 142 5.00 2.73 0.88
C VAL A 142 4.13 2.61 -0.38
N ARG A 143 4.04 1.41 -0.95
CA ARG A 143 3.22 1.16 -2.15
C ARG A 143 1.74 1.42 -1.89
N THR A 144 1.24 1.00 -0.74
CA THR A 144 -0.14 1.27 -0.31
C THR A 144 -0.39 2.78 -0.16
N ALA A 145 0.54 3.51 0.46
CA ALA A 145 0.43 4.96 0.62
C ALA A 145 0.46 5.69 -0.73
N TYR A 146 1.33 5.28 -1.65
CA TYR A 146 1.38 5.84 -3.00
C TYR A 146 0.10 5.53 -3.80
N ALA A 147 -0.41 4.31 -3.69
CA ALA A 147 -1.67 3.91 -4.32
C ALA A 147 -2.88 4.74 -3.82
N ASN A 148 -2.92 5.04 -2.51
CA ASN A 148 -3.91 5.96 -1.95
C ASN A 148 -3.81 7.35 -2.59
N TRP A 149 -2.60 7.91 -2.70
CA TRP A 149 -2.40 9.21 -3.34
C TRP A 149 -2.80 9.20 -4.82
N LEU A 150 -2.38 8.20 -5.59
CA LEU A 150 -2.72 8.04 -7.01
C LEU A 150 -4.24 7.96 -7.22
N ARG A 151 -4.96 7.21 -6.38
CA ARG A 151 -6.42 7.12 -6.42
C ARG A 151 -7.06 8.48 -6.15
N GLU A 152 -6.53 9.26 -5.21
CA GLU A 152 -7.02 10.62 -4.96
C GLU A 152 -6.76 11.58 -6.12
N GLN A 153 -5.73 11.32 -6.94
CA GLN A 153 -5.48 12.03 -8.20
C GLN A 153 -6.33 11.51 -9.37
N GLY A 154 -7.22 10.54 -9.15
CA GLY A 154 -8.02 9.90 -10.21
C GLY A 154 -7.23 8.95 -11.13
N ARG A 155 -5.99 8.61 -10.76
CA ARG A 155 -5.11 7.69 -11.51
C ARG A 155 -5.36 6.25 -11.09
N ASP A 156 -6.59 5.78 -11.26
CA ASP A 156 -7.07 4.48 -10.76
C ASP A 156 -6.27 3.29 -11.32
N ASN A 157 -5.77 3.36 -12.56
CA ASN A 157 -4.93 2.31 -13.13
C ASN A 157 -3.56 2.20 -12.44
N ASP A 158 -2.90 3.34 -12.20
CA ASP A 158 -1.60 3.38 -11.54
C ASP A 158 -1.74 2.98 -10.07
N ALA A 159 -2.80 3.48 -9.41
CA ALA A 159 -3.14 3.09 -8.05
C ALA A 159 -3.33 1.57 -7.95
N ARG A 160 -4.04 0.96 -8.91
CA ARG A 160 -4.25 -0.48 -8.95
C ARG A 160 -2.93 -1.24 -9.09
N ALA A 161 -2.02 -0.79 -9.95
CA ALA A 161 -0.69 -1.42 -10.08
C ALA A 161 0.09 -1.39 -8.76
N MET A 162 0.06 -0.26 -8.04
CA MET A 162 0.73 -0.11 -6.75
C MET A 162 0.09 -0.97 -5.65
N TYR A 163 -1.24 -1.04 -5.58
CA TYR A 163 -1.90 -1.95 -4.65
C TYR A 163 -1.64 -3.42 -4.95
N LEU A 164 -1.62 -3.81 -6.23
CA LEU A 164 -1.30 -5.17 -6.66
C LEU A 164 0.11 -5.56 -6.20
N ALA A 165 1.10 -4.70 -6.41
CA ALA A 165 2.45 -4.92 -5.91
C ALA A 165 2.50 -4.98 -4.36
N ALA A 166 1.67 -4.19 -3.66
CA ALA A 166 1.58 -4.24 -2.20
C ALA A 166 0.98 -5.57 -1.69
N VAL A 167 -0.07 -6.09 -2.34
CA VAL A 167 -0.66 -7.40 -1.95
C VAL A 167 0.24 -8.57 -2.33
N GLU A 168 1.09 -8.46 -3.36
CA GLU A 168 2.12 -9.48 -3.64
C GLU A 168 3.17 -9.54 -2.52
N LEU A 169 3.59 -8.38 -2.00
CA LEU A 169 4.54 -8.29 -0.89
C LEU A 169 3.92 -8.68 0.45
N THR A 170 2.64 -8.36 0.67
CA THR A 170 1.91 -8.65 1.90
C THR A 170 0.49 -9.12 1.58
N PRO A 171 0.31 -10.41 1.24
CA PRO A 171 -0.99 -10.96 0.87
C PRO A 171 -2.06 -10.80 1.96
N GLY A 172 -1.64 -10.81 3.22
CA GLY A 172 -2.52 -10.66 4.39
C GLY A 172 -3.01 -9.24 4.68
N ASN A 173 -2.68 -8.25 3.86
CA ASN A 173 -3.21 -6.90 4.06
C ASN A 173 -4.67 -6.81 3.57
N ALA A 174 -5.61 -6.94 4.51
CA ALA A 174 -7.05 -6.91 4.23
C ALA A 174 -7.50 -5.61 3.53
N ALA A 175 -6.98 -4.46 3.98
CA ALA A 175 -7.31 -3.16 3.41
C ALA A 175 -6.77 -2.98 1.99
N ALA A 176 -5.56 -3.47 1.70
CA ALA A 176 -5.00 -3.45 0.35
C ALA A 176 -5.83 -4.33 -0.61
N ASN A 177 -6.18 -5.55 -0.20
CA ASN A 177 -7.07 -6.42 -1.00
C ASN A 177 -8.42 -5.75 -1.26
N TYR A 178 -9.03 -5.12 -0.25
CA TYR A 178 -10.29 -4.41 -0.42
C TYR A 178 -10.17 -3.26 -1.45
N ASN A 179 -9.10 -2.48 -1.36
CA ASN A 179 -8.86 -1.37 -2.29
C ASN A 179 -8.62 -1.86 -3.73
N VAL A 180 -7.92 -2.99 -3.93
CA VAL A 180 -7.78 -3.64 -5.25
C VAL A 180 -9.17 -4.02 -5.78
N GLY A 181 -10.00 -4.66 -4.95
CA GLY A 181 -11.36 -5.05 -5.32
C GLY A 181 -12.22 -3.87 -5.75
N LEU A 182 -12.15 -2.74 -5.02
CA LEU A 182 -12.86 -1.51 -5.38
C LEU A 182 -12.40 -0.93 -6.73
N LEU A 183 -11.10 -0.96 -7.01
CA LEU A 183 -10.56 -0.48 -8.29
C LEU A 183 -10.94 -1.38 -9.46
N TYR A 184 -11.01 -2.71 -9.26
CA TYR A 184 -11.55 -3.62 -10.27
C TYR A 184 -13.05 -3.42 -10.49
N TYR A 185 -13.81 -3.19 -9.42
CA TYR A 185 -15.25 -2.87 -9.52
C TYR A 185 -15.47 -1.62 -10.37
N ARG A 186 -14.70 -0.54 -10.13
CA ARG A 186 -14.76 0.68 -10.94
C ARG A 186 -14.38 0.44 -12.40
N ALA A 187 -13.41 -0.44 -12.64
CA ALA A 187 -13.03 -0.87 -13.98
C ALA A 187 -14.04 -1.85 -14.64
N LYS A 188 -15.12 -2.20 -13.94
CA LYS A 188 -16.12 -3.21 -14.34
C LYS A 188 -15.56 -4.62 -14.57
N ASP A 189 -14.37 -4.90 -14.06
CA ASP A 189 -13.81 -6.25 -13.97
C ASP A 189 -14.36 -6.91 -12.70
N TYR A 190 -15.63 -7.31 -12.78
CA TYR A 190 -16.36 -7.81 -11.62
C TYR A 190 -15.84 -9.15 -11.12
N GLU A 191 -15.23 -9.95 -11.99
CA GLU A 191 -14.62 -11.24 -11.61
C GLU A 191 -13.47 -11.01 -10.63
N LYS A 192 -12.53 -10.13 -10.98
CA LYS A 192 -11.43 -9.78 -10.06
C LYS A 192 -11.93 -8.99 -8.86
N ALA A 193 -12.92 -8.11 -9.04
CA ALA A 193 -13.51 -7.38 -7.92
C ALA A 193 -14.08 -8.34 -6.87
N ASN A 194 -14.82 -9.36 -7.30
CA ASN A 194 -15.37 -10.40 -6.44
C ASN A 194 -14.27 -11.19 -5.73
N LEU A 195 -13.24 -11.63 -6.46
CA LEU A 195 -12.10 -12.35 -5.88
C LEU A 195 -11.40 -11.53 -4.78
N TYR A 196 -11.03 -10.28 -5.05
CA TYR A 196 -10.33 -9.44 -4.08
C TYR A 196 -11.22 -8.99 -2.92
N ALA A 197 -12.54 -8.88 -3.13
CA ALA A 197 -13.50 -8.66 -2.05
C ALA A 197 -13.49 -9.85 -1.08
N HIS A 198 -13.58 -11.08 -1.59
CA HIS A 198 -13.51 -12.28 -0.75
C HIS A 198 -12.16 -12.42 -0.05
N ARG A 199 -11.04 -12.13 -0.72
CA ARG A 199 -9.72 -12.07 -0.04
C ARG A 199 -9.75 -11.10 1.13
N ALA A 200 -10.25 -9.89 0.93
CA ALA A 200 -10.33 -8.89 2.00
C ALA A 200 -11.18 -9.37 3.18
N TYR A 201 -12.34 -9.99 2.91
CA TYR A 201 -13.25 -10.47 3.95
C TYR A 201 -12.73 -11.70 4.68
N ALA A 202 -12.06 -12.62 3.98
CA ALA A 202 -11.35 -13.74 4.59
C ALA A 202 -10.22 -13.27 5.52
N LEU A 203 -9.66 -12.09 5.25
CA LEU A 203 -8.66 -11.42 6.09
C LEU A 203 -9.27 -10.48 7.15
N GLY A 204 -10.59 -10.56 7.38
CA GLY A 204 -11.27 -9.81 8.43
C GLY A 204 -11.60 -8.34 8.11
N PHE A 205 -11.57 -7.92 6.84
CA PHE A 205 -11.95 -6.56 6.49
C PHE A 205 -13.43 -6.28 6.86
N PRO A 206 -13.74 -5.23 7.63
CA PRO A 206 -15.04 -5.13 8.29
C PRO A 206 -16.15 -4.52 7.42
N LEU A 207 -15.83 -3.83 6.31
CA LEU A 207 -16.82 -3.03 5.59
C LEU A 207 -17.52 -3.83 4.47
N PRO A 208 -18.84 -4.07 4.57
CA PRO A 208 -19.58 -4.89 3.58
C PRO A 208 -19.86 -4.14 2.28
N ALA A 209 -19.47 -2.86 2.15
CA ALA A 209 -19.88 -2.00 1.05
C ALA A 209 -19.51 -2.56 -0.34
N LEU A 210 -18.34 -3.19 -0.51
CA LEU A 210 -17.94 -3.77 -1.78
C LEU A 210 -18.78 -5.01 -2.14
N LYS A 211 -19.04 -5.90 -1.16
CA LYS A 211 -20.01 -6.99 -1.32
C LYS A 211 -21.38 -6.47 -1.75
N ASN A 212 -21.89 -5.45 -1.07
CA ASN A 212 -23.20 -4.88 -1.38
C ASN A 212 -23.26 -4.32 -2.81
N LEU A 213 -22.19 -3.65 -3.26
CA LEU A 213 -22.06 -3.19 -4.64
C LEU A 213 -22.08 -4.37 -5.63
N LEU A 214 -21.33 -5.43 -5.38
CA LEU A 214 -21.28 -6.60 -6.24
C LEU A 214 -22.61 -7.38 -6.28
N VAL A 215 -23.28 -7.52 -5.14
CA VAL A 215 -24.63 -8.13 -5.05
C VAL A 215 -25.62 -7.31 -5.88
N LYS A 216 -25.60 -5.98 -5.75
CA LYS A 216 -26.46 -5.08 -6.53
C LYS A 216 -26.26 -5.25 -8.04
N GLU A 217 -25.02 -5.45 -8.49
CA GLU A 217 -24.72 -5.71 -9.91
C GLU A 217 -24.99 -7.17 -10.35
N GLY A 218 -25.41 -8.05 -9.43
CA GLY A 218 -25.58 -9.49 -9.70
C GLY A 218 -24.26 -10.21 -9.97
N LYS A 219 -23.16 -9.73 -9.40
CA LYS A 219 -21.78 -10.19 -9.63
C LYS A 219 -21.09 -10.76 -8.38
N TRP A 220 -21.81 -10.86 -7.27
CA TRP A 220 -21.34 -11.57 -6.09
C TRP A 220 -21.51 -13.07 -6.28
N ALA A 221 -20.41 -13.81 -6.31
CA ALA A 221 -20.39 -15.27 -6.39
C ALA A 221 -19.38 -15.80 -5.38
N ASP A 222 -19.62 -16.97 -4.80
CA ASP A 222 -18.66 -17.59 -3.90
C ASP A 222 -17.38 -17.98 -4.65
N VAL A 223 -16.25 -17.92 -3.96
CA VAL A 223 -14.94 -18.31 -4.47
C VAL A 223 -14.39 -19.46 -3.64
N THR A 224 -13.66 -20.37 -4.28
CA THR A 224 -13.01 -21.48 -3.58
C THR A 224 -11.76 -21.02 -2.85
N ASP A 225 -11.30 -21.79 -1.87
CA ASP A 225 -10.00 -21.56 -1.21
C ASP A 225 -8.83 -21.56 -2.20
N GLU A 226 -8.92 -22.38 -3.26
CA GLU A 226 -7.94 -22.43 -4.34
C GLU A 226 -7.93 -21.11 -5.13
N GLN A 227 -9.10 -20.55 -5.46
CA GLN A 227 -9.19 -19.26 -6.15
C GLN A 227 -8.70 -18.11 -5.27
N LEU A 228 -8.97 -18.17 -3.96
CA LEU A 228 -8.48 -17.17 -3.02
C LEU A 228 -6.97 -17.08 -3.01
N ASP A 229 -6.25 -18.21 -3.14
CA ASP A 229 -4.78 -18.25 -3.20
C ASP A 229 -4.14 -17.33 -2.14
N LEU A 230 -4.66 -17.41 -0.91
CA LEU A 230 -4.11 -16.72 0.25
C LEU A 230 -3.20 -17.68 1.01
N PRO A 231 -1.96 -17.27 1.35
CA PRO A 231 -1.04 -18.16 2.05
C PRO A 231 -1.50 -18.41 3.49
N ASP A 232 -1.21 -19.59 4.01
CA ASP A 232 -1.67 -20.03 5.34
C ASP A 232 -1.27 -19.07 6.46
N ASN A 233 -0.08 -18.45 6.36
CA ASN A 233 0.37 -17.46 7.33
C ASN A 233 -0.51 -16.20 7.35
N ALA A 234 -1.04 -15.77 6.21
CA ALA A 234 -1.96 -14.64 6.11
C ALA A 234 -3.33 -15.00 6.72
N LYS A 235 -3.85 -16.20 6.44
CA LYS A 235 -5.09 -16.70 7.04
C LYS A 235 -4.96 -16.82 8.56
N LYS A 236 -3.84 -17.36 9.04
CA LYS A 236 -3.53 -17.49 10.47
C LYS A 236 -3.45 -16.13 11.17
N ALA A 237 -2.70 -15.18 10.61
CA ALA A 237 -2.58 -13.84 11.18
C ALA A 237 -3.93 -13.11 11.26
N ALA A 238 -4.80 -13.32 10.27
CA ALA A 238 -6.16 -12.77 10.29
C ALA A 238 -7.04 -13.40 11.38
N ALA A 239 -6.93 -14.72 11.61
CA ALA A 239 -7.65 -15.41 12.67
C ALA A 239 -7.20 -14.94 14.06
N GLU A 240 -5.88 -14.81 14.29
CA GLU A 240 -5.31 -14.31 15.54
C GLU A 240 -5.74 -12.85 15.82
N ALA A 241 -5.75 -12.01 14.79
CA ALA A 241 -6.23 -10.63 14.91
C ALA A 241 -7.73 -10.57 15.28
N ALA A 242 -8.56 -11.46 14.72
CA ALA A 242 -9.98 -11.53 15.04
C ALA A 242 -10.21 -11.95 16.51
N GLU A 243 -9.47 -12.95 16.99
CA GLU A 243 -9.54 -13.43 18.38
C GLU A 243 -9.13 -12.33 19.38
N ALA A 244 -8.04 -11.61 19.11
CA ALA A 244 -7.60 -10.49 19.93
C ALA A 244 -8.63 -9.35 20.00
N THR A 245 -9.38 -9.10 18.92
CA THR A 245 -10.45 -8.10 18.91
C THR A 245 -11.71 -8.55 19.66
N SER A 246 -12.01 -9.86 19.68
CA SER A 246 -13.13 -10.38 20.49
C SER A 246 -12.83 -10.37 21.98
N ASP A 247 -11.57 -10.62 22.38
CA ASP A 247 -11.15 -10.58 23.77
C ASP A 247 -11.10 -9.16 24.34
N ALA A 248 -10.75 -8.18 23.50
CA ALA A 248 -10.81 -6.75 23.87
C ALA A 248 -12.25 -6.20 24.01
N ALA A 249 -13.26 -6.95 23.54
CA ALA A 249 -14.67 -6.54 23.57
C ALA A 249 -15.46 -7.07 24.78
N ALA A 250 -14.84 -7.79 25.72
CA ALA A 250 -15.50 -8.23 26.95
C ALA A 250 -15.55 -7.09 28.00
N PRO A 251 -16.74 -6.56 28.38
CA PRO A 251 -16.83 -5.66 29.52
C PRO A 251 -16.69 -6.50 30.80
N GLY A 252 -15.62 -6.25 31.55
CA GLY A 252 -15.44 -6.82 32.88
C GLY A 252 -16.61 -6.47 33.79
N THR A 253 -17.41 -7.48 34.12
CA THR A 253 -18.38 -7.45 35.21
C THR A 253 -17.63 -7.44 36.55
N SER A 254 -18.13 -6.62 37.47
CA SER A 254 -17.89 -6.63 38.93
C SER A 254 -16.84 -5.65 39.47
N ALA A 255 -17.33 -4.47 39.85
CA ALA A 255 -16.92 -3.84 41.10
C ALA A 255 -18.19 -3.43 41.86
N LYS A 256 -18.54 -4.21 42.89
CA LYS A 256 -19.34 -3.71 44.02
C LYS A 256 -18.52 -2.62 44.70
N GLY A 257 -19.12 -1.46 44.89
CA GLY A 257 -18.51 -0.34 45.61
C GLY A 257 -19.57 0.70 45.94
N ASP A 258 -20.04 0.62 47.16
CA ASP A 258 -20.96 1.49 47.89
C ASP A 258 -21.05 2.96 47.45
N THR A 259 -22.28 3.44 47.29
CA THR A 259 -22.67 4.86 47.46
C THR A 259 -22.32 5.35 48.87
N PRO A 260 -21.89 6.62 49.06
CA PRO A 260 -22.89 7.70 49.11
C PRO A 260 -22.51 9.06 48.49
N ALA A 261 -23.57 9.68 47.97
CA ALA A 261 -23.95 11.09 48.10
C ALA A 261 -23.05 12.23 47.58
N ALA A 262 -23.56 12.84 46.50
CA ALA A 262 -23.89 14.26 46.35
C ALA A 262 -22.81 15.35 46.56
N SER A 263 -22.55 16.14 45.52
CA SER A 263 -23.16 17.47 45.35
C SER A 263 -22.52 18.31 44.22
N GLY A 264 -23.38 18.87 43.36
CA GLY A 264 -23.21 20.24 42.81
C GLY A 264 -22.44 20.42 41.50
N PRO A 265 -22.73 21.49 40.73
CA PRO A 265 -23.07 21.34 39.32
C PRO A 265 -22.06 21.98 38.33
N ALA A 266 -22.18 21.56 37.07
CA ALA A 266 -21.67 22.29 35.89
C ALA A 266 -22.66 23.42 35.48
N PRO A 267 -22.44 24.12 34.36
CA PRO A 267 -21.40 25.09 34.04
C PRO A 267 -22.02 26.50 33.82
N ALA A 268 -21.20 27.53 33.57
CA ALA A 268 -21.70 28.80 33.05
C ALA A 268 -20.97 29.20 31.76
N LEU A 269 -21.76 29.26 30.70
CA LEU A 269 -21.52 30.00 29.47
C LEU A 269 -21.42 31.50 29.76
N ALA A 270 -20.45 32.16 29.13
CA ALA A 270 -20.52 33.53 28.63
C ALA A 270 -19.50 33.67 27.50
#